data_AF-A0A9X3E9T5-F1
#
_entry.id   AF-A0A9X3E9T5-F1
#
_cell.length_a   1.000
_cell.length_b   1.000
_cell.length_c   1.000
_cell.angle_alpha   90.00
_cell.angle_beta   90.00
_cell.angle_gamma   90.00
#
_symmetry.space_group_name_H-M   'P 1'
#
loop_
_entity.id
_entity.type
_entity.pdbx_description
1 polymer ?
#
loop_
_entity_poly.entity_id
_entity_poly.type
_entity_poly.pdbx_seq_one_letter_code
_entity_poly.pdbx_strand_id
1 'polypeptide(L)'
;LVNQFLAQGYALVRILSALKIKSSTYYNWRHWQPSRQEKRRESLKPYILDVWKTFKFYGYRRIAAYSQLNNDCPKISEYMTLKLMR
;
A
#
# COMPACT_ATOMS: atom_id res chain seq x y z
N LEU A 1 16.63 5.34 -9.08
CA LEU A 1 17.65 6.39 -8.84
C LEU A 1 18.86 5.88 -8.06
N VAL A 2 18.78 5.59 -6.75
CA VAL A 2 19.96 5.12 -5.97
C VAL A 2 20.60 3.85 -6.57
N ASN A 3 19.78 2.85 -6.94
CA ASN A 3 20.29 1.62 -7.58
C ASN A 3 20.95 1.85 -8.94
N GLN A 4 20.55 2.89 -9.68
CA GLN A 4 21.16 3.22 -10.98
C GLN A 4 22.56 3.80 -10.78
N PHE A 5 22.74 4.69 -9.80
CA PHE A 5 24.06 5.24 -9.48
C PHE A 5 25.00 4.20 -8.85
N LEU A 6 24.46 3.25 -8.08
CA LEU A 6 25.24 2.10 -7.59
C LEU A 6 25.73 1.23 -8.75
N ALA A 7 24.89 0.97 -9.75
CA ALA A 7 25.27 0.21 -10.95
C ALA A 7 26.33 0.94 -11.81
N GLN A 8 26.39 2.27 -11.72
CA GLN A 8 27.42 3.10 -12.38
C GLN A 8 28.73 3.18 -11.58
N GLY A 9 28.84 2.52 -10.42
CA GLY A 9 30.07 2.46 -9.61
C GLY A 9 30.25 3.59 -8.60
N TYR A 10 29.25 4.46 -8.39
CA TYR A 10 29.34 5.51 -7.39
C TYR A 10 29.22 4.95 -5.97
N ALA A 11 30.06 5.46 -5.05
CA ALA A 11 29.99 5.09 -3.65
C ALA A 11 28.66 5.50 -3.01
N LEU A 12 28.01 4.58 -2.29
CA LEU A 12 26.72 4.79 -1.63
C LEU A 12 26.69 6.07 -0.76
N VAL A 13 27.75 6.33 0.00
CA VAL A 13 27.87 7.52 0.86
C VAL A 13 27.80 8.82 0.05
N ARG A 14 28.44 8.86 -1.13
CA ARG A 14 28.40 10.03 -2.03
C ARG A 14 27.00 10.23 -2.60
N ILE A 15 26.32 9.15 -2.98
CA ILE A 15 24.94 9.19 -3.49
C ILE A 15 24.00 9.72 -2.40
N LEU A 16 24.07 9.17 -1.19
CA LEU A 16 23.21 9.57 -0.07
C LEU A 16 23.47 11.02 0.35
N SER A 17 24.74 11.45 0.37
CA SER A 17 25.12 12.84 0.64
C SER A 17 24.55 13.81 -0.41
N ALA A 18 24.68 13.50 -1.70
CA ALA A 18 24.14 14.31 -2.79
C ALA A 18 22.60 14.42 -2.72
N LEU A 19 21.93 13.34 -2.30
CA LEU A 19 20.49 13.31 -2.10
C LEU A 19 20.03 13.89 -0.75
N LYS A 20 20.96 14.30 0.13
CA LYS A 20 20.69 14.77 1.50
C LYS A 20 19.91 13.73 2.34
N ILE A 21 20.16 12.45 2.11
CA ILE A 21 19.53 11.33 2.84
C ILE A 21 20.51 10.83 3.91
N LYS A 22 20.04 10.72 5.16
CA LYS A 22 20.82 10.10 6.24
C LYS A 22 21.01 8.60 5.96
N SER A 23 22.19 8.07 6.23
CA SER A 23 22.48 6.63 6.07
C SER A 23 21.48 5.74 6.82
N SER A 24 21.08 6.14 8.03
CA SER A 24 20.06 5.43 8.80
C SER A 24 18.72 5.34 8.08
N THR A 25 18.27 6.40 7.42
CA THR A 25 17.04 6.40 6.61
C THR A 25 17.13 5.41 5.45
N TYR A 26 18.29 5.35 4.77
CA TYR A 26 18.50 4.40 3.67
C TYR A 26 18.44 2.94 4.15
N TYR A 27 19.16 2.61 5.23
CA TYR A 27 19.18 1.24 5.74
C TYR A 27 17.83 0.85 6.36
N ASN A 28 17.16 1.77 7.06
CA ASN A 28 15.78 1.55 7.55
C ASN A 28 14.83 1.23 6.40
N TRP A 29 14.91 1.97 5.29
CA TRP A 29 14.13 1.69 4.08
C TRP A 29 14.49 0.35 3.45
N ARG A 30 15.79 0.02 3.36
CA ARG A 30 16.26 -1.24 2.77
C ARG A 30 15.75 -2.47 3.53
N HIS A 31 15.63 -2.37 4.84
CA HIS A 31 15.12 -3.44 5.69
C HIS A 31 13.61 -3.34 5.96
N TRP A 32 12.96 -2.28 5.46
CA TRP A 32 11.54 -2.10 5.66
C TRP A 32 10.76 -3.22 4.97
N GLN A 33 9.81 -3.79 5.71
CA GLN A 33 8.89 -4.81 5.23
C GLN A 33 7.47 -4.36 5.57
N PRO A 34 6.51 -4.50 4.64
CA PRO A 34 5.14 -4.10 4.93
C PRO A 34 4.58 -4.96 6.06
N SER A 35 3.93 -4.30 7.01
CA SER A 35 3.28 -4.99 8.13
C SER A 35 2.17 -5.92 7.62
N ARG A 36 1.78 -6.92 8.42
CA ARG A 36 0.66 -7.80 8.07
C ARG A 36 -0.62 -7.04 7.73
N GLN A 37 -0.89 -5.94 8.43
CA GLN A 37 -2.05 -5.09 8.17
C GLN A 37 -1.93 -4.34 6.84
N GLU A 38 -0.72 -3.92 6.48
CA GLU A 38 -0.44 -3.22 5.23
C GLU A 38 -0.59 -4.13 4.02
N LYS A 39 -0.04 -5.35 4.10
CA LYS A 39 -0.26 -6.39 3.10
C LYS A 39 -1.75 -6.68 2.90
N ARG A 40 -2.51 -6.78 4.00
CA ARG A 40 -3.98 -6.95 3.94
C ARG A 40 -4.67 -5.75 3.29
N ARG A 41 -4.26 -4.51 3.60
CA ARG A 41 -4.82 -3.32 2.96
C ARG A 41 -4.57 -3.33 1.46
N GLU A 42 -3.35 -3.61 1.04
CA GLU A 42 -2.97 -3.69 -0.37
C GLU A 42 -3.76 -4.75 -1.12
N SER A 43 -3.99 -5.92 -0.52
CA SER A 43 -4.79 -6.98 -1.14
C SER A 43 -6.28 -6.63 -1.27
N LEU A 44 -6.81 -5.76 -0.41
CA LEU A 44 -8.23 -5.35 -0.43
C LEU A 44 -8.52 -4.19 -1.40
N LYS A 45 -7.54 -3.36 -1.73
CA LYS A 45 -7.69 -2.25 -2.69
C LYS A 45 -8.31 -2.66 -4.03
N PRO A 46 -7.82 -3.70 -4.76
CA PRO A 46 -8.38 -4.06 -6.05
C PRO A 46 -9.84 -4.52 -5.94
N TYR A 47 -10.18 -5.27 -4.88
CA TYR A 47 -11.55 -5.70 -4.63
C TYR A 47 -12.50 -4.53 -4.40
N ILE A 48 -12.14 -3.58 -3.52
CA ILE A 48 -12.98 -2.40 -3.26
C ILE A 48 -13.15 -1.56 -4.52
N LEU A 49 -12.09 -1.41 -5.32
CA LEU A 49 -12.14 -0.69 -6.59
C LEU A 49 -13.09 -1.38 -7.58
N ASP A 50 -13.07 -2.71 -7.66
CA ASP A 50 -13.94 -3.49 -8.55
C ASP A 50 -15.42 -3.39 -8.15
N VAL A 51 -15.71 -3.55 -6.85
CA VAL A 51 -17.07 -3.36 -6.31
C VAL A 51 -17.56 -1.93 -6.57
N TRP A 52 -16.72 -0.92 -6.37
CA TRP A 52 -17.09 0.47 -6.64
C TRP A 52 -17.31 0.73 -8.14
N LYS A 53 -16.49 0.16 -9.03
CA LYS A 53 -16.70 0.27 -10.49
C LYS A 53 -18.02 -0.37 -10.92
N THR A 54 -18.36 -1.52 -10.34
CA THR A 54 -19.60 -2.25 -10.60
C THR A 54 -20.81 -1.50 -10.05
N PHE A 55 -20.68 -0.94 -8.85
CA PHE A 55 -21.74 -0.22 -8.15
C PHE A 55 -21.30 1.22 -7.84
N LYS A 56 -21.31 2.09 -8.87
CA LYS A 56 -20.79 3.46 -8.82
C LYS A 56 -21.39 4.36 -7.70
N PHE A 57 -22.55 3.99 -7.15
CA PHE A 57 -23.23 4.68 -6.05
C PHE A 57 -23.02 4.04 -4.66
N TYR A 58 -22.23 2.98 -4.56
CA TYR A 58 -21.96 2.34 -3.29
C TYR A 58 -20.91 3.14 -2.53
N GLY A 59 -21.35 3.79 -1.45
CA GLY A 59 -20.46 4.29 -0.42
C GLY A 59 -19.87 3.15 0.42
N TYR A 60 -18.87 3.46 1.23
CA TYR A 60 -18.11 2.49 2.03
C TYR A 60 -18.98 1.56 2.89
N ARG A 61 -20.12 2.05 3.43
CA ARG A 61 -21.09 1.24 4.19
C ARG A 61 -21.69 0.12 3.35
N ARG A 62 -22.12 0.43 2.12
CA ARG A 62 -22.75 -0.52 1.21
C ARG A 62 -21.75 -1.56 0.70
N ILE A 63 -20.51 -1.13 0.43
CA ILE A 63 -19.41 -2.04 0.05
C ILE A 63 -19.08 -3.01 1.20
N ALA A 64 -19.01 -2.52 2.45
CA ALA A 64 -18.76 -3.38 3.60
C ALA A 64 -19.90 -4.40 3.83
N ALA A 65 -21.16 -3.97 3.70
CA ALA A 65 -22.30 -4.87 3.78
C ALA A 65 -22.30 -5.93 2.66
N TYR A 66 -22.02 -5.52 1.42
CA TYR A 66 -21.88 -6.42 0.27
C TYR A 66 -20.80 -7.49 0.50
N SER A 67 -19.65 -7.09 1.03
CA SER A 67 -18.54 -7.98 1.41
C SER A 67 -18.91 -9.00 2.49
N GLN A 68 -19.87 -8.68 3.38
CA GLN A 68 -20.32 -9.58 4.44
C GLN A 68 -21.39 -10.57 3.99
N LEU A 69 -22.22 -10.19 3.01
CA LEU A 69 -23.33 -11.01 2.50
C LEU A 69 -22.86 -12.10 1.53
N ASN A 70 -21.76 -11.88 0.81
CA ASN A 70 -21.24 -12.81 -0.18
C ASN A 70 -20.10 -13.66 0.40
N ASN A 71 -20.26 -14.98 0.37
CA ASN A 71 -19.25 -15.91 0.92
C ASN A 71 -17.94 -15.93 0.13
N ASP A 72 -18.00 -15.62 -1.17
CA ASP A 72 -16.81 -15.58 -2.05
C ASP A 72 -16.03 -14.27 -1.93
N CYS A 73 -16.55 -13.30 -1.17
CA CYS A 73 -15.92 -11.99 -0.99
C CYS A 73 -15.00 -11.98 0.25
N PRO A 74 -13.87 -11.26 0.18
CA PRO A 74 -13.07 -11.02 1.38
C PRO A 74 -13.90 -10.25 2.40
N LYS A 75 -13.91 -10.67 3.67
CA LYS A 75 -14.64 -9.99 4.75
C LYS A 75 -13.91 -8.71 5.19
N ILE A 76 -14.57 -7.56 5.01
CA ILE A 76 -14.03 -6.24 5.33
C ILE A 76 -14.95 -5.54 6.33
N SER A 77 -14.35 -4.87 7.32
CA SER A 77 -15.11 -4.02 8.25
C SER A 77 -15.49 -2.69 7.59
N GLU A 78 -16.54 -2.05 8.09
CA GLU A 78 -16.92 -0.71 7.66
C GLU A 78 -15.76 0.28 7.79
N TYR A 79 -15.03 0.24 8.91
CA TYR A 79 -13.86 1.09 9.14
C TYR A 79 -12.73 0.85 8.13
N MET A 80 -12.41 -0.40 7.81
CA MET A 80 -11.35 -0.71 6.85
C MET A 80 -11.74 -0.23 5.44
N THR A 81 -13.01 -0.39 5.06
CA THR A 81 -13.54 0.09 3.78
C THR A 81 -13.48 1.62 3.71
N LEU A 82 -13.91 2.31 4.78
CA LEU A 82 -13.79 3.77 4.88
C LEU A 82 -12.34 4.24 4.76
N LYS A 83 -11.41 3.58 5.45
CA LYS A 83 -9.99 3.94 5.44
C LYS A 83 -9.33 3.74 4.08
N LEU A 84 -9.83 2.81 3.26
CA LEU A 84 -9.30 2.52 1.92
C LEU A 84 -9.93 3.39 0.82
N MET A 85 -11.13 3.96 1.06
CA MET A 85 -11.81 4.86 0.13
C MET A 85 -11.55 6.35 0.39
N ARG A 86 -10.98 6.70 1.55
CA ARG A 86 -10.45 8.04 1.82
C ARG A 86 -9.11 8.24 1.12
#